data_AF-A0A7Z9IZR5-F1
#
_entry.id   AF-A0A7Z9IZR5-F1
#
_cell.length_a   1.000
_cell.length_b   1.000
_cell.length_c   1.000
_cell.angle_alpha   90.00
_cell.angle_beta   90.00
_cell.angle_gamma   90.00
#
_symmetry.space_group_name_H-M   'P 1'
#
loop_
_entity.id
_entity.type
_entity.pdbx_description
1 polymer ?
#
loop_
_entity_poly.entity_id
_entity_poly.type
_entity_poly.pdbx_seq_one_letter_code
_entity_poly.pdbx_strand_id
1 'polypeptide(L)'
;MSDRATSERHTCGVSLAWSNIAIMMNIKVIHSKNVAIERMEERDGWAISEFRLPITGATGSSTTVFRSTFHPGSTHAKHLHHKSDEVAIYLSGNGVV
;
A
#
# COMPACT_ATOMS: atom_id res chain seq x y z
N MET A 1 36.45 38.81 52.87
CA MET A 1 35.89 39.40 51.63
C MET A 1 36.72 38.88 50.46
N SER A 2 36.06 38.27 49.47
CA SER A 2 36.59 37.49 48.34
C SER A 2 36.75 35.98 48.57
N ASP A 3 35.62 35.27 48.69
CA ASP A 3 35.54 33.84 48.40
C ASP A 3 35.31 33.64 46.89
N ARG A 4 36.13 32.77 46.29
CA ARG A 4 36.03 32.31 44.89
C ARG A 4 34.79 31.44 44.74
N ALA A 5 33.78 31.92 44.01
CA ALA A 5 32.70 31.09 43.50
C ALA A 5 33.11 30.49 42.14
N THR A 6 33.38 29.20 42.16
CA THR A 6 33.46 28.31 41.00
C THR A 6 32.09 28.11 40.36
N SER A 7 32.08 28.04 39.03
CA SER A 7 31.19 27.22 38.20
C SER A 7 29.69 27.51 38.27
N GLU A 8 29.14 28.05 37.18
CA GLU A 8 28.07 27.36 36.45
C GLU A 8 27.93 27.97 35.04
N ARG A 9 28.32 27.18 34.02
CA ARG A 9 27.99 27.47 32.63
C ARG A 9 26.54 27.05 32.44
N HIS A 10 25.64 28.03 32.30
CA HIS A 10 24.28 27.78 31.81
C HIS A 10 24.36 27.36 30.34
N THR A 11 24.54 26.07 30.09
CA THR A 11 24.16 25.48 28.81
C THR A 11 22.63 25.43 28.79
N CYS A 12 22.02 26.40 28.12
CA CYS A 12 20.64 26.27 27.67
C CYS A 12 20.60 25.14 26.62
N GLY A 13 20.41 23.92 27.11
CA GLY A 13 20.20 22.74 26.30
C GLY A 13 18.83 22.82 25.65
N VAL A 14 18.73 23.51 24.52
CA VAL A 14 17.68 23.17 23.56
C VAL A 14 18.13 21.86 22.95
N SER A 15 17.63 20.75 23.53
CA SER A 15 17.72 19.44 22.91
C SER A 15 17.06 19.55 21.55
N LEU A 16 17.87 19.77 20.52
CA LEU A 16 17.52 19.46 19.14
C LEU A 16 17.51 17.94 19.02
N ALA A 17 16.61 17.28 19.76
CA ALA A 17 16.08 15.99 19.38
C ALA A 17 15.15 16.24 18.18
N TRP A 18 15.76 16.70 17.09
CA TRP A 18 15.30 16.41 15.75
C TRP A 18 15.41 14.91 15.68
N SER A 19 14.34 14.24 16.11
CA SER A 19 14.13 12.85 15.78
C SER A 19 14.01 12.87 14.28
N ASN A 20 15.16 12.72 13.61
CA ASN A 20 15.27 12.25 12.26
C ASN A 20 14.66 10.85 12.27
N ILE A 21 13.34 10.80 12.40
CA ILE A 21 12.53 9.70 11.91
C ILE A 21 12.64 9.90 10.40
N ALA A 22 13.80 9.52 9.87
CA ALA A 22 13.86 8.95 8.55
C ALA A 22 12.83 7.83 8.63
N ILE A 23 11.62 8.12 8.15
CA ILE A 23 10.64 7.09 7.84
C ILE A 23 11.42 6.19 6.90
N MET A 24 11.93 5.08 7.44
CA MET A 24 12.70 4.14 6.68
C MET A 24 11.67 3.54 5.71
N MET A 25 11.62 4.10 4.50
CA MET A 25 10.67 3.69 3.47
C MET A 25 11.03 2.25 3.12
N ASN A 26 10.37 1.31 3.78
CA ASN A 26 10.56 -0.11 3.55
C ASN A 26 9.84 -0.47 2.25
N ILE A 27 10.53 -0.27 1.13
CA ILE A 27 10.02 -0.61 -0.19
C ILE A 27 9.98 -2.13 -0.30
N LYS A 28 8.79 -2.69 -0.34
CA LYS A 28 8.57 -4.12 -0.58
C LYS A 28 8.36 -4.36 -2.07
N VAL A 29 9.17 -5.23 -2.65
CA VAL A 29 8.99 -5.70 -4.03
C VAL A 29 8.20 -7.00 -4.00
N ILE A 30 7.01 -7.00 -4.59
CA ILE A 30 6.12 -8.17 -4.64
C ILE A 30 5.92 -8.57 -6.09
N HIS A 31 6.42 -9.74 -6.46
CA HIS A 31 6.18 -10.29 -7.78
C HIS A 31 4.78 -10.91 -7.83
N SER A 32 3.92 -10.46 -8.75
CA SER A 32 2.51 -10.87 -8.79
C SER A 32 2.31 -12.39 -8.88
N LYS A 33 3.20 -13.13 -9.56
CA LYS A 33 3.15 -14.60 -9.64
C LYS A 33 3.31 -15.30 -8.27
N ASN A 34 3.86 -14.62 -7.27
CA ASN A 34 4.09 -15.16 -5.93
C ASN A 34 2.93 -14.88 -4.97
N VAL A 35 1.92 -14.12 -5.41
CA VAL A 35 0.71 -13.84 -4.64
C VAL A 35 -0.32 -14.90 -4.98
N ALA A 36 -0.94 -15.53 -3.99
CA ALA A 36 -1.98 -16.54 -4.25
C ALA A 36 -3.16 -15.94 -5.06
N ILE A 37 -3.89 -16.80 -5.77
CA ILE A 37 -5.15 -16.38 -6.41
C ILE A 37 -6.16 -16.16 -5.29
N GLU A 38 -6.79 -14.99 -5.31
CA GLU A 38 -7.90 -14.66 -4.44
C GLU A 38 -9.15 -15.40 -4.92
N ARG A 39 -9.81 -16.10 -4.00
CA ARG A 39 -11.05 -16.80 -4.31
C ARG A 39 -12.18 -15.77 -4.36
N MET A 40 -12.55 -15.36 -5.57
CA MET A 40 -13.75 -14.55 -5.77
C MET A 40 -15.01 -15.42 -5.63
N GLU A 41 -16.05 -14.83 -5.06
CA GLU A 41 -17.35 -15.50 -4.88
C GLU A 41 -17.99 -15.81 -6.25
N GLU A 42 -18.46 -17.05 -6.44
CA GLU A 42 -19.02 -17.52 -7.73
C GLU A 42 -20.24 -16.72 -8.18
N ARG A 43 -21.04 -16.26 -7.22
CA ARG A 43 -22.27 -15.50 -7.46
C ARG A 43 -22.03 -14.15 -8.14
N ASP A 44 -20.82 -13.62 -8.07
CA ASP A 44 -20.51 -12.28 -8.57
C ASP A 44 -20.00 -12.32 -10.04
N GLY A 45 -19.92 -13.50 -10.68
CA GLY A 45 -19.52 -13.65 -12.09
C GLY A 45 -18.01 -13.64 -12.35
N TRP A 46 -17.21 -13.45 -11.30
CA TRP A 46 -15.75 -13.35 -11.36
C TRP A 46 -15.04 -14.71 -11.23
N ALA A 47 -15.76 -15.80 -10.97
CA ALA A 47 -15.15 -17.08 -10.60
C ALA A 47 -14.26 -17.73 -11.68
N ILE A 48 -14.44 -17.37 -12.95
CA ILE A 48 -13.57 -17.84 -14.03
C ILE A 48 -12.39 -16.91 -14.29
N SER A 49 -12.29 -15.79 -13.58
CA SER A 49 -11.19 -14.83 -13.67
C SER A 49 -10.23 -15.00 -12.50
N GLU A 50 -8.92 -14.86 -12.76
CA GLU A 50 -7.92 -14.91 -11.71
C GLU A 50 -7.67 -13.51 -11.14
N PHE A 51 -7.77 -13.36 -9.82
CA PHE A 51 -7.39 -12.13 -9.12
C PHE A 51 -6.22 -12.39 -8.20
N ARG A 52 -5.25 -11.48 -8.20
CA ARG A 52 -4.14 -11.48 -7.24
C ARG A 52 -4.03 -10.09 -6.64
N LEU A 53 -3.95 -9.98 -5.32
CA LEU A 53 -3.91 -8.71 -4.60
C LEU A 53 -2.51 -8.44 -4.01
N PRO A 54 -1.52 -8.00 -4.82
CA PRO A 54 -0.15 -7.75 -4.33
C PRO A 54 -0.04 -6.59 -3.35
N ILE A 55 -0.94 -5.60 -3.39
CA ILE A 55 -0.89 -4.43 -2.51
C ILE A 55 -2.28 -4.24 -1.91
N THR A 56 -2.35 -4.19 -0.59
CA THR A 56 -3.59 -4.03 0.19
C THR A 56 -3.33 -3.24 1.47
N GLY A 57 -4.38 -2.97 2.25
CA GLY A 57 -4.24 -2.48 3.62
C GLY A 57 -3.34 -3.35 4.50
N ALA A 58 -3.34 -4.69 4.30
CA ALA A 58 -2.46 -5.61 5.03
C ALA A 58 -0.97 -5.42 4.69
N THR A 59 -0.66 -4.86 3.51
CA THR A 59 0.71 -4.45 3.16
C THR A 59 1.11 -3.09 3.73
N GLY A 60 0.20 -2.41 4.44
CA GLY A 60 0.41 -1.05 4.96
C GLY A 60 0.11 0.06 3.95
N SER A 61 -0.55 -0.25 2.84
CA SER A 61 -0.90 0.71 1.79
C SER A 61 -2.31 1.23 1.98
N SER A 62 -2.53 2.52 1.74
CA SER A 62 -3.87 3.11 1.63
C SER A 62 -4.57 2.79 0.30
N THR A 63 -3.82 2.28 -0.67
CA THR A 63 -4.30 1.88 -1.99
C THR A 63 -4.25 0.37 -2.13
N THR A 64 -5.27 -0.21 -2.77
CA THR A 64 -5.27 -1.62 -3.17
C THR A 64 -4.91 -1.72 -4.64
N VAL A 65 -4.05 -2.68 -4.98
CA VAL A 65 -3.79 -3.09 -6.35
C VAL A 65 -4.17 -4.55 -6.48
N PHE A 66 -5.00 -4.86 -7.46
CA PHE A 66 -5.25 -6.22 -7.91
C PHE A 66 -4.82 -6.38 -9.36
N ARG A 67 -4.26 -7.55 -9.68
CA ARG A 67 -4.01 -7.97 -11.05
C ARG A 67 -5.05 -9.01 -11.42
N SER A 68 -5.89 -8.65 -12.37
CA SER A 68 -6.89 -9.53 -12.96
C SER A 68 -6.37 -10.21 -14.23
N THR A 69 -6.74 -11.47 -14.43
CA THR A 69 -6.66 -12.17 -15.72
C THR A 69 -8.07 -12.64 -16.06
N PHE A 70 -8.67 -12.04 -17.10
CA PHE A 70 -9.99 -12.43 -17.58
C PHE A 70 -9.85 -13.51 -18.65
N HIS A 71 -10.44 -14.69 -18.40
CA HIS A 71 -10.46 -15.80 -19.36
C HIS A 71 -11.65 -15.68 -20.32
N PRO A 72 -11.61 -16.32 -21.50
CA PRO A 72 -12.76 -16.36 -22.42
C PRO A 72 -14.05 -16.79 -21.70
N GLY A 73 -15.13 -16.05 -21.91
CA GLY A 73 -16.41 -16.25 -21.22
C GLY A 73 -16.56 -15.52 -19.88
N SER A 74 -15.49 -14.89 -19.38
CA SER A 74 -15.56 -14.07 -18.15
C SER A 74 -16.56 -12.95 -18.32
N THR A 75 -17.43 -12.79 -17.33
CA THR A 75 -18.37 -11.68 -17.26
C THR A 75 -17.95 -10.78 -16.11
N HIS A 76 -17.61 -9.54 -16.43
CA HIS A 76 -17.31 -8.55 -15.41
C HIS A 76 -18.62 -8.05 -14.79
N ALA A 77 -18.83 -8.27 -13.49
CA ALA A 77 -19.97 -7.68 -12.82
C ALA A 77 -19.75 -6.19 -12.60
N LYS A 78 -20.62 -5.39 -13.22
CA LYS A 78 -20.63 -3.95 -13.04
C LYS A 78 -20.86 -3.62 -11.57
N HIS A 79 -20.00 -2.79 -11.02
CA HIS A 79 -20.10 -2.29 -9.66
C HIS A 79 -19.75 -0.80 -9.64
N LEU A 80 -20.12 -0.14 -8.54
CA LEU A 80 -19.88 1.27 -8.32
C LEU A 80 -19.21 1.46 -6.96
N HIS A 81 -18.05 2.09 -6.96
CA HIS A 81 -17.39 2.50 -5.73
C HIS A 81 -17.86 3.89 -5.31
N HIS A 82 -18.30 4.02 -4.05
CA HIS A 82 -18.78 5.30 -3.49
C HIS A 82 -17.74 6.03 -2.62
N LYS A 83 -16.61 5.38 -2.33
CA LYS A 83 -15.60 5.86 -1.37
C LYS A 83 -14.17 5.78 -1.90
N SER A 84 -14.00 5.29 -3.12
CA SER A 84 -12.70 5.11 -3.75
C SER A 84 -12.87 5.33 -5.23
N ASP A 85 -11.94 6.05 -5.82
CA ASP A 85 -11.75 6.04 -7.26
C ASP A 85 -11.06 4.72 -7.64
N GLU A 86 -11.32 4.26 -8.86
CA GLU A 86 -10.67 3.09 -9.44
C GLU A 86 -10.09 3.46 -10.79
N VAL A 87 -8.86 2.99 -11.05
CA VAL A 87 -8.20 3.12 -12.34
C VAL A 87 -7.80 1.73 -12.82
N ALA A 88 -8.30 1.34 -13.99
CA ALA A 88 -7.94 0.09 -14.64
C ALA A 88 -6.87 0.32 -15.71
N ILE A 89 -5.83 -0.52 -15.71
CA ILE A 89 -4.77 -0.50 -16.72
C ILE A 89 -4.74 -1.84 -17.44
N TYR A 90 -4.97 -1.83 -18.74
CA TYR A 90 -4.88 -3.01 -19.58
C TYR A 90 -3.44 -3.27 -19.99
N LEU A 91 -2.88 -4.40 -19.54
CA LEU A 91 -1.50 -4.77 -19.81
C LEU A 91 -1.33 -5.49 -21.15
N SER A 92 -2.30 -6.35 -21.51
CA SER A 92 -2.32 -7.10 -22.76
C SER A 92 -3.69 -7.76 -23.00
N GLY A 93 -3.93 -8.20 -24.24
CA GLY A 93 -5.14 -8.92 -24.63
C GLY A 93 -6.17 -8.03 -25.36
N ASN A 94 -7.33 -8.61 -25.61
CA ASN A 94 -8.50 -7.94 -26.18
C ASN A 94 -9.77 -8.45 -25.50
N GLY A 95 -10.78 -7.60 -25.43
CA GLY A 95 -12.05 -7.93 -24.78
C GLY A 95 -12.81 -6.69 -24.37
N VAL A 96 -14.01 -6.92 -23.82
CA VAL A 96 -14.82 -5.88 -23.20
C VAL A 96 -14.91 -6.24 -21.72
N VAL A 97 -14.56 -5.27 -20.88
CA VAL A 97 -14.63 -5.34 -19.41
C VAL A 97 -15.56 -4.25 -18.93
#